data_AF-A0AAD6UZF8-F1
#
_entry.id   AF-A0AAD6UZF8-F1
#
_cell.length_a   1.000
_cell.length_b   1.000
_cell.length_c   1.000
_cell.angle_alpha   90.00
_cell.angle_beta   90.00
_cell.angle_gamma   90.00
#
_symmetry.space_group_name_H-M   'P 1'
#
loop_
_entity.id
_entity.type
_entity.pdbx_description
1 polymer ?
#
loop_
_entity_poly.entity_id
_entity_poly.type
_entity_poly.pdbx_seq_one_letter_code
_entity_poly.pdbx_strand_id
1 'polypeptide(L)'
;MSLVSEELRRNLDATIFRILRLQAVFRCATCTLAFQPNMCCDCMVDTHARHPFHELLEWDDDIELFTRTTLRDMGLRVGFGHSGATCPRPRPGRLEALTINGVFQVSVDYCTCPGAPGRAEQIKAHGWWPMWSNFCSALPHDVLDQYCDMGENDAGED
;
A
#
# COMPACT_ATOMS: atom_id res chain seq x y z
N MET A 1 -30.08 18.39 20.40
CA MET A 1 -29.33 17.14 20.66
C MET A 1 -27.85 17.53 20.71
N SER A 2 -27.27 17.54 21.91
CA SER A 2 -26.11 18.38 22.22
C SER A 2 -24.81 17.83 21.62
N LEU A 3 -23.93 18.75 21.22
CA LEU A 3 -22.58 18.52 20.70
C LEU A 3 -21.76 17.54 21.58
N VAL A 4 -22.04 17.49 22.89
CA VAL A 4 -21.44 16.56 23.85
C VAL A 4 -21.68 15.09 23.46
N SER A 5 -22.85 14.76 22.91
CA SER A 5 -23.18 13.39 22.49
C SER A 5 -22.48 12.96 21.20
N GLU A 6 -22.14 13.92 20.34
CA GLU A 6 -21.44 13.67 19.08
C GLU A 6 -19.93 13.57 19.31
N GLU A 7 -19.39 14.42 20.18
CA GLU A 7 -17.99 14.36 20.60
C GLU A 7 -17.69 13.09 21.42
N LEU A 8 -18.60 12.67 22.29
CA LEU A 8 -18.48 11.39 23.00
C LEU A 8 -18.47 10.20 22.02
N ARG A 9 -19.34 10.20 21.00
CA ARG A 9 -19.34 9.17 19.95
C ARG A 9 -18.03 9.15 19.16
N ARG A 10 -17.55 10.31 18.70
CA ARG A 10 -16.26 10.42 18.00
C ARG A 10 -15.09 9.91 18.85
N ASN A 11 -15.10 10.20 20.15
CA ASN A 11 -14.06 9.74 21.08
C ASN A 11 -14.14 8.22 21.33
N LEU A 12 -15.35 7.66 21.42
CA LEU A 12 -15.56 6.21 21.47
C LEU A 12 -15.08 5.54 20.18
N ASP A 13 -15.44 6.07 19.01
CA ASP A 13 -15.01 5.53 17.71
C ASP A 13 -13.47 5.57 17.58
N ALA A 14 -12.83 6.68 17.97
CA ALA A 14 -11.38 6.80 17.96
C ALA A 14 -10.69 5.84 18.95
N THR A 15 -11.28 5.63 20.12
CA THR A 15 -10.75 4.70 21.13
C THR A 15 -10.91 3.25 20.68
N ILE A 16 -12.07 2.88 20.15
CA ILE A 16 -12.34 1.56 19.58
C ILE A 16 -11.37 1.28 18.43
N PHE A 17 -11.21 2.23 17.50
CA PHE A 17 -10.28 2.09 16.39
C PHE A 17 -8.83 1.89 16.86
N ARG A 18 -8.43 2.59 17.93
CA ARG A 18 -7.10 2.40 18.55
C ARG A 18 -6.96 1.03 19.19
N ILE A 19 -7.97 0.52 19.89
CA ILE A 19 -7.94 -0.81 20.50
C ILE A 19 -7.83 -1.89 19.42
N LEU A 20 -8.65 -1.82 18.37
CA LEU A 20 -8.61 -2.74 17.23
C LEU A 20 -7.22 -2.75 16.57
N ARG A 21 -6.61 -1.57 16.40
CA ARG A 21 -5.25 -1.46 15.85
C ARG A 21 -4.15 -2.07 16.73
N LEU A 22 -4.39 -2.25 18.02
CA LEU A 22 -3.42 -2.83 18.97
C LEU A 22 -3.58 -4.35 19.13
N GLN A 23 -4.63 -4.96 18.59
CA GLN A 23 -4.80 -6.41 18.61
C GLN A 23 -3.83 -7.08 17.64
N ALA A 24 -3.12 -8.11 18.13
CA ALA A 24 -2.22 -8.90 17.33
C ALA A 24 -2.98 -9.96 16.52
N VAL A 25 -3.74 -9.51 15.52
CA VAL A 25 -4.59 -10.34 14.65
C VAL A 25 -4.10 -10.41 13.21
N PHE A 26 -3.04 -9.68 12.86
CA PHE A 26 -2.52 -9.65 11.49
C PHE A 26 -1.28 -10.52 11.35
N ARG A 27 -1.15 -11.19 10.20
CA ARG A 27 0.07 -11.92 9.84
C ARG A 27 0.45 -11.66 8.39
N CYS A 28 1.75 -11.69 8.10
CA CYS A 28 2.23 -11.63 6.73
C CYS A 28 2.37 -13.06 6.18
N ALA A 29 1.84 -13.28 4.97
CA ALA A 29 1.92 -14.56 4.27
C ALA A 29 3.15 -14.64 3.35
N THR A 30 3.81 -13.50 3.06
CA THR A 30 4.96 -13.43 2.15
C THR A 30 6.32 -13.44 2.86
N CYS A 31 6.40 -12.90 4.08
CA CYS A 31 7.65 -12.85 4.84
C CYS A 31 8.20 -14.26 5.14
N THR A 32 9.47 -14.49 4.81
CA THR A 32 10.13 -15.80 4.96
C THR A 32 10.77 -16.03 6.33
N LEU A 33 10.55 -15.14 7.29
CA LEU A 33 11.10 -15.30 8.64
C LEU A 33 10.40 -16.47 9.33
N ALA A 34 11.19 -17.48 9.75
CA ALA A 34 10.75 -18.77 10.25
C ALA A 34 9.79 -18.74 11.46
N PHE A 35 9.61 -17.59 12.10
CA PHE A 35 8.58 -17.32 13.10
C PHE A 35 7.93 -15.97 12.80
N GLN A 36 6.73 -15.99 12.21
CA GLN A 36 5.88 -14.81 12.04
C GLN A 36 4.84 -14.81 13.17
N PRO A 37 5.09 -14.11 14.30
CA PRO A 37 4.02 -13.89 15.26
C PRO A 37 2.92 -13.04 14.62
N ASN A 38 1.69 -13.17 15.12
CA ASN A 38 0.68 -12.18 14.79
C ASN A 38 1.15 -10.81 15.31
N MET A 39 0.89 -9.77 14.52
CA MET A 39 1.27 -8.39 14.81
C MET A 39 0.01 -7.53 14.86
N CYS A 40 0.12 -6.42 15.59
CA CYS A 40 -0.90 -5.39 15.53
C CYS A 40 -0.81 -4.60 14.22
N CYS A 41 -1.83 -3.79 13.91
CA CYS A 41 -1.91 -3.02 12.67
C CYS A 41 -0.69 -2.10 12.50
N ASP A 42 -0.33 -1.37 13.55
CA ASP A 42 0.77 -0.39 13.50
C ASP A 42 2.13 -1.10 13.32
N CYS A 43 2.39 -2.18 14.06
CA CYS A 43 3.59 -3.00 13.87
C CYS A 43 3.67 -3.61 12.47
N MET A 44 2.53 -3.99 11.89
CA MET A 44 2.46 -4.53 10.54
C MET A 44 2.84 -3.46 9.51
N VAL A 45 2.28 -2.26 9.63
CA VAL A 45 2.58 -1.12 8.75
C VAL A 45 4.06 -0.72 8.85
N ASP A 46 4.61 -0.61 10.06
CA ASP A 46 6.00 -0.20 10.29
C ASP A 46 7.00 -1.23 9.73
N THR A 47 6.77 -2.52 10.01
CA THR A 47 7.65 -3.61 9.56
C THR A 47 7.66 -3.74 8.03
N HIS A 48 6.53 -3.44 7.38
CA HIS A 48 6.36 -3.59 5.94
C HIS A 48 6.39 -2.27 5.17
N ALA A 49 6.80 -1.15 5.79
CA ALA A 49 6.84 0.15 5.13
C ALA A 49 7.69 0.16 3.83
N ARG A 50 8.68 -0.76 3.74
CA ARG A 50 9.54 -0.95 2.55
C ARG A 50 9.14 -2.13 1.66
N HIS A 51 8.11 -2.87 2.06
CA HIS A 51 7.61 -4.06 1.37
C HIS A 51 6.09 -3.97 1.15
N PRO A 52 5.61 -2.95 0.41
CA PRO A 52 4.18 -2.63 0.29
C PRO A 52 3.35 -3.66 -0.50
N PHE A 53 4.02 -4.63 -1.14
CA PHE A 53 3.40 -5.67 -1.96
C PHE A 53 3.37 -7.05 -1.29
N HIS A 54 3.64 -7.12 0.02
CA HIS A 54 3.48 -8.36 0.76
C HIS A 54 1.98 -8.67 0.96
N GLU A 55 1.64 -9.94 0.84
CA GLU A 55 0.30 -10.44 1.14
C GLU A 55 0.12 -10.54 2.65
N LEU A 56 -0.96 -9.93 3.14
CA LEU A 56 -1.31 -9.90 4.54
C LEU A 56 -2.64 -10.60 4.79
N LEU A 57 -2.75 -11.16 5.98
CA LEU A 57 -3.96 -11.81 6.46
C LEU A 57 -4.38 -11.19 7.79
N GLU A 58 -5.68 -11.03 7.96
CA GLU A 58 -6.34 -10.59 9.20
C GLU A 58 -7.18 -11.73 9.73
N TRP A 59 -7.12 -11.97 11.04
CA TRP A 59 -8.01 -12.92 11.70
C TRP A 59 -9.40 -12.30 11.83
N ASP A 60 -10.39 -12.94 11.23
CA ASP A 60 -11.79 -12.56 11.32
C ASP A 60 -12.48 -13.42 12.39
N ASP A 61 -12.88 -12.79 13.49
CA ASP A 61 -13.51 -13.45 14.64
C ASP A 61 -14.92 -13.98 14.32
N ASP A 62 -15.65 -13.40 13.36
CA ASP A 62 -17.02 -13.80 13.04
C ASP A 62 -17.06 -15.14 12.28
N ILE A 63 -16.03 -15.40 11.47
CA ILE A 63 -15.91 -16.62 10.65
C ILE A 63 -14.77 -17.56 11.10
N GLU A 64 -14.03 -17.19 12.15
CA GLU A 64 -12.89 -17.93 12.72
C GLU A 64 -11.83 -18.32 11.66
N LEU A 65 -11.57 -17.42 10.70
CA LEU A 65 -10.65 -17.67 9.59
C LEU A 65 -9.79 -16.44 9.28
N PHE A 66 -8.62 -16.69 8.68
CA PHE A 66 -7.80 -15.63 8.11
C PHE A 66 -8.37 -15.18 6.76
N THR A 67 -8.63 -13.89 6.62
CA THR A 67 -9.04 -13.25 5.37
C THR A 67 -7.92 -12.39 4.80
N ARG A 68 -7.90 -12.20 3.48
CA ARG A 68 -6.90 -11.34 2.82
C ARG A 68 -7.17 -9.89 3.16
N THR A 69 -6.10 -9.17 3.47
CA THR A 69 -6.09 -7.72 3.68
C THR A 69 -4.86 -7.10 3.02
N THR A 70 -4.78 -5.78 2.99
CA THR A 70 -3.66 -5.07 2.35
C THR A 70 -3.06 -4.04 3.29
N LEU A 71 -1.78 -3.73 3.09
CA LEU A 71 -1.12 -2.63 3.81
C LEU A 71 -1.82 -1.29 3.56
N ARG A 72 -2.43 -1.11 2.38
CA ARG A 72 -3.26 0.05 2.05
C ARG A 72 -4.47 0.14 2.99
N ASP A 73 -5.18 -0.96 3.22
CA ASP A 73 -6.37 -0.99 4.09
C ASP A 73 -5.99 -0.77 5.57
N MET A 74 -4.77 -1.20 5.95
CA MET A 74 -4.16 -0.86 7.24
C MET A 74 -3.67 0.60 7.34
N GLY A 75 -3.69 1.35 6.24
CA GLY A 75 -3.34 2.77 6.21
C GLY A 75 -1.89 3.09 5.82
N LEU A 76 -1.10 2.12 5.34
CA LEU A 76 0.21 2.40 4.78
C LEU A 76 0.07 3.34 3.57
N ARG A 77 0.90 4.38 3.56
CA ARG A 77 1.09 5.27 2.41
C ARG A 77 2.57 5.34 2.07
N VAL A 78 2.90 5.12 0.81
CA VAL A 78 4.30 5.17 0.35
C VAL A 78 4.60 6.57 -0.17
N GLY A 79 5.49 7.27 0.54
CA GLY A 79 5.94 8.60 0.18
C GLY A 79 6.97 8.57 -0.95
N PHE A 80 6.76 9.42 -1.96
CA PHE A 80 7.72 9.62 -3.02
C PHE A 80 8.61 10.85 -2.79
N GLY A 81 9.81 10.83 -3.38
CA GLY A 81 10.85 11.83 -3.15
C GLY A 81 11.52 11.71 -1.78
N HIS A 82 12.36 12.70 -1.46
CA HIS A 82 13.02 12.87 -0.16
C HIS A 82 13.78 11.65 0.39
N SER A 83 14.23 10.74 -0.46
CA SER A 83 15.01 9.54 -0.09
C SER A 83 14.38 8.72 1.05
N GLY A 84 13.05 8.66 1.11
CA GLY A 84 12.30 7.94 2.14
C GLY A 84 11.94 8.76 3.39
N ALA A 85 12.33 10.03 3.47
CA ALA A 85 11.83 10.95 4.50
C ALA A 85 10.40 11.44 4.16
N THR A 86 9.66 11.85 5.18
CA THR A 86 8.32 12.42 5.01
C THR A 86 8.38 13.72 4.19
N CYS A 87 7.64 13.76 3.08
CA CYS A 87 7.52 14.97 2.27
C CYS A 87 6.70 16.04 3.03
N PRO A 88 7.14 17.32 3.06
CA PRO A 88 6.36 18.41 3.67
C PRO A 88 5.19 18.86 2.77
N ARG A 89 5.19 18.51 1.49
CA ARG A 89 4.11 18.83 0.52
C ARG A 89 3.67 17.57 -0.24
N PRO A 90 3.11 16.57 0.47
CA PRO A 90 2.64 15.35 -0.15
C PRO A 90 1.32 15.62 -0.89
N ARG A 91 1.17 15.01 -2.07
CA ARG A 91 -0.10 14.94 -2.78
C ARG A 91 -0.56 13.48 -2.84
N PRO A 92 -1.68 13.14 -2.19
CA PRO A 92 -2.23 11.79 -2.22
C PRO A 92 -2.48 11.26 -3.63
N GLY A 93 -2.19 9.97 -3.82
CA GLY A 93 -2.51 9.22 -5.02
C GLY A 93 -2.75 7.73 -4.73
N ARG A 94 -3.11 7.00 -5.78
CA ARG A 94 -3.30 5.55 -5.79
C ARG A 94 -2.57 4.95 -6.99
N LEU A 95 -1.96 3.79 -6.77
CA LEU A 95 -1.33 2.98 -7.82
C LEU A 95 -1.86 1.55 -7.74
N GLU A 96 -1.85 0.87 -8.89
CA GLU A 96 -2.05 -0.58 -8.97
C GLU A 96 -0.73 -1.22 -9.38
N ALA A 97 -0.22 -2.10 -8.52
CA ALA A 97 1.03 -2.80 -8.71
C ALA A 97 0.79 -4.23 -9.11
N LEU A 98 1.14 -4.57 -10.34
CA LEU A 98 1.20 -5.92 -10.85
C LEU A 98 2.53 -6.56 -10.41
N THR A 99 2.42 -7.71 -9.76
CA THR A 99 3.56 -8.49 -9.27
C THR A 99 3.34 -9.95 -9.65
N ILE A 100 4.37 -10.79 -9.49
CA ILE A 100 4.20 -12.24 -9.67
C ILE A 100 3.18 -12.86 -8.69
N ASN A 101 2.88 -12.19 -7.58
CA ASN A 101 1.93 -12.63 -6.57
C ASN A 101 0.53 -12.05 -6.79
N GLY A 102 0.32 -11.29 -7.87
CA GLY A 102 -0.96 -10.66 -8.21
C GLY A 102 -0.92 -9.13 -8.23
N VAL A 103 -2.10 -8.52 -8.28
CA VAL A 103 -2.30 -7.07 -8.33
C VAL A 103 -2.55 -6.52 -6.93
N PHE A 104 -1.80 -5.50 -6.55
CA PHE A 104 -1.87 -4.83 -5.25
C PHE A 104 -2.27 -3.37 -5.41
N GLN A 105 -3.27 -2.92 -4.66
CA GLN A 105 -3.60 -1.50 -4.57
C GLN A 105 -2.74 -0.83 -3.51
N VAL A 106 -2.05 0.25 -3.88
CA VAL A 106 -1.16 0.98 -2.98
C VAL A 106 -1.54 2.45 -2.91
N SER A 107 -1.63 2.96 -1.69
CA SER A 107 -1.74 4.40 -1.43
C SER A 107 -0.36 5.02 -1.48
N VAL A 108 -0.20 6.09 -2.27
CA VAL A 108 1.08 6.81 -2.41
C VAL A 108 0.93 8.29 -2.14
N ASP A 109 2.03 8.94 -1.80
CA ASP A 109 2.08 10.39 -1.61
C ASP A 109 3.17 10.99 -2.50
N TYR A 110 2.75 11.64 -3.59
CA TYR A 110 3.66 12.29 -4.53
C TYR A 110 4.26 13.55 -3.92
N CYS A 111 5.56 13.75 -4.11
CA CYS A 111 6.22 14.99 -3.74
C CYS A 111 5.79 16.12 -4.67
N THR A 112 5.39 17.25 -4.11
CA THR A 112 5.08 18.48 -4.83
C THR A 112 5.96 19.65 -4.40
N CYS A 113 7.12 19.39 -3.79
CA CYS A 113 8.14 20.40 -3.47
C CYS A 113 8.65 21.14 -4.73
N PRO A 114 9.21 22.36 -4.61
CA PRO A 114 9.69 23.09 -5.78
C PRO A 114 10.84 22.28 -6.40
N GLY A 115 10.78 22.04 -7.71
CA GLY A 115 11.74 21.17 -8.41
C GLY A 115 11.47 19.66 -8.29
N ALA A 116 10.36 19.25 -7.66
CA ALA A 116 9.95 17.85 -7.69
C ALA A 116 9.64 17.41 -9.13
N PRO A 117 10.11 16.22 -9.56
CA PRO A 117 9.85 15.74 -10.92
C PRO A 117 8.38 15.29 -11.06
N GLY A 118 7.95 15.01 -12.30
CA GLY A 118 6.59 14.54 -12.57
C GLY A 118 6.25 13.22 -11.86
N ARG A 119 4.96 12.87 -11.80
CA ARG A 119 4.48 11.66 -11.10
C ARG A 119 5.16 10.39 -11.64
N ALA A 120 5.26 10.25 -12.96
CA ALA A 120 5.89 9.10 -13.60
C ALA A 120 7.38 9.01 -13.26
N GLU A 121 8.09 10.13 -13.25
CA GLU A 121 9.50 10.21 -12.84
C GLU A 121 9.70 9.83 -11.38
N GLN A 122 8.79 10.21 -10.50
CA GLN A 122 8.85 9.81 -9.09
C GLN A 122 8.68 8.30 -8.91
N ILE A 123 7.76 7.67 -9.66
CA ILE A 123 7.57 6.21 -9.67
C ILE A 123 8.83 5.51 -10.22
N LYS A 124 9.39 6.02 -11.33
CA LYS A 124 10.65 5.54 -11.93
C LYS A 124 11.81 5.63 -10.93
N ALA A 125 11.97 6.76 -10.26
CA ALA A 125 13.02 6.97 -9.27
C ALA A 125 12.88 6.05 -8.04
N HIS A 126 11.66 5.61 -7.71
CA HIS A 126 11.38 4.62 -6.68
C HIS A 126 11.57 3.16 -7.15
N GLY A 127 11.93 2.95 -8.41
CA GLY A 127 12.15 1.61 -8.98
C GLY A 127 10.88 0.83 -9.27
N TRP A 128 9.71 1.48 -9.25
CA TRP A 128 8.40 0.84 -9.43
C TRP A 128 7.88 0.93 -10.86
N TRP A 129 8.72 1.35 -11.79
CA TRP A 129 8.40 1.38 -13.21
C TRP A 129 8.65 0.02 -13.85
N PRO A 130 7.79 -0.44 -14.78
CA PRO A 130 8.05 -1.65 -15.55
C PRO A 130 9.37 -1.52 -16.33
N MET A 131 10.42 -2.12 -15.79
CA MET A 131 11.50 -2.68 -16.58
C MET A 131 11.33 -4.19 -16.50
N TRP A 132 11.51 -4.86 -17.63
CA TRP A 132 11.62 -6.31 -17.82
C TRP A 132 12.44 -7.07 -16.75
N SER A 133 13.24 -6.39 -15.92
CA SER A 133 14.03 -6.93 -14.81
C SER A 133 13.52 -6.63 -13.40
N ASN A 134 12.46 -5.82 -13.22
CA ASN A 134 11.87 -5.54 -11.91
C ASN A 134 10.55 -6.31 -11.75
N PHE A 135 10.53 -7.28 -10.83
CA PHE A 135 9.43 -8.21 -10.53
C PHE A 135 8.12 -7.56 -10.00
N CYS A 136 8.01 -6.22 -10.00
CA CYS A 136 6.83 -5.46 -9.57
C CYS A 136 6.66 -4.22 -10.47
N SER A 137 5.60 -4.18 -11.29
CA SER A 137 5.22 -3.04 -12.12
C SER A 137 4.06 -2.28 -11.46
N ALA A 138 4.29 -1.07 -10.93
CA ALA A 138 3.23 -0.20 -10.45
C ALA A 138 2.84 0.83 -11.50
N LEU A 139 1.60 0.76 -11.98
CA LEU A 139 1.07 1.66 -12.99
C LEU A 139 -0.02 2.57 -12.38
N PRO A 140 -0.06 3.85 -12.75
CA PRO A 140 -1.24 4.68 -12.54
C PRO A 140 -2.44 4.04 -13.24
N HIS A 141 -3.62 4.07 -12.61
CA HIS A 141 -4.84 3.44 -13.17
C HIS A 141 -5.20 3.96 -14.57
N ASP A 142 -4.90 5.23 -14.88
CA ASP A 142 -5.12 5.88 -16.17
C ASP A 142 -4.12 5.45 -17.27
N VAL A 143 -3.11 4.65 -16.94
CA VAL A 143 -2.04 4.22 -17.85
C VAL A 143 -2.09 2.71 -18.14
N LEU A 144 -2.98 1.95 -17.47
CA LEU A 144 -3.14 0.51 -17.69
C LEU A 144 -3.58 0.18 -19.12
N ASP A 145 -4.47 1.00 -19.70
CA ASP A 145 -4.99 0.77 -21.05
C ASP A 145 -3.89 0.90 -22.13
N GLN A 146 -2.90 1.77 -21.94
CA GLN A 146 -1.81 1.96 -22.92
C GLN A 146 -0.80 0.80 -22.94
N TYR A 147 -0.74 -0.01 -21.89
CA TYR A 147 0.21 -1.13 -21.83
C TYR A 147 -0.31 -2.40 -22.52
N CYS A 148 -1.63 -2.60 -22.59
CA CYS A 148 -2.22 -3.71 -23.35
C CYS A 148 -1.96 -3.57 -24.86
N ASP A 149 -1.96 -2.35 -25.39
CA ASP A 149 -1.74 -2.09 -26.82
C ASP A 149 -0.27 -2.23 -27.26
N MET A 150 0.69 -2.21 -26.34
CA MET A 150 2.11 -2.40 -26.67
C MET A 150 2.52 -3.88 -26.76
N GLY A 151 1.75 -4.80 -26.16
CA GLY A 151 2.04 -6.23 -26.18
C GLY A 151 1.58 -6.97 -27.46
N GLU A 152 0.74 -6.34 -28.28
CA GLU A 152 0.26 -6.94 -29.53
C GLU A 152 1.18 -6.66 -30.73
N ASN A 153 2.11 -5.72 -30.61
CA ASN A 153 2.99 -5.32 -31.72
C ASN A 153 4.32 -6.09 -31.79
N ASP A 154 4.66 -6.87 -30.76
CA ASP A 154 5.92 -7.62 -30.68
C ASP A 154 5.74 -9.14 -30.92
N ALA A 155 4.54 -9.58 -31.33
CA ALA A 155 4.25 -10.99 -31.64
C ALA A 155 4.43 -11.34 -33.14
N GLY A 156 5.35 -10.68 -33.83
CA GLY A 156 5.62 -10.93 -35.24
C GLY A 156 6.99 -10.45 -35.68
N GLU A 157 8.01 -11.25 -35.41
CA GLU A 157 9.21 -11.51 -36.25
C GLU A 157 10.24 -12.27 -35.40
N ASP A 158 10.15 -13.60 -35.42
CA ASP A 158 11.25 -14.56 -35.68
C ASP A 158 10.84 -16.01 -35.34
#